data_AF-A0A2H5PRM4-F1
#
_entry.id   AF-A0A2H5PRM4-F1
#
_cell.length_a   1.000
_cell.length_b   1.000
_cell.length_c   1.000
_cell.angle_alpha   90.00
_cell.angle_beta   90.00
_cell.angle_gamma   90.00
#
_symmetry.space_group_name_H-M   'P 1'
#
loop_
_entity.id
_entity.type
_entity.pdbx_description
1 polymer ?
#
loop_
_entity_poly.entity_id
_entity_poly.type
_entity_poly.pdbx_seq_one_letter_code
_entity_poly.pdbx_strand_id
1 'polypeptide(L)'
;MAKVGGSLSVPCVQELAKNATLVVPPRYIRADQDATTIISDDALVSKLPVIDMQSLLSEELMDSELAKLDSACKEWGFFQMVNHGVSSAFLEKVKKEVQEFFNLSMEEKKKYWQCPGDVEGFGQSNVVSEEQKLDWSDTFIMISLPENLRKPHLFPKLPLPLSRRSADKER
;
A
#
# COMPACT_ATOMS: atom_id res chain seq x y z
N MET A 1 -8.52 25.36 20.51
CA MET A 1 -8.33 25.52 19.05
C MET A 1 -8.06 24.14 18.47
N ALA A 2 -8.93 23.62 17.61
CA ALA A 2 -8.71 22.32 16.96
C ALA A 2 -7.56 22.45 15.94
N LYS A 3 -6.51 21.65 16.10
CA LYS A 3 -5.42 21.54 15.12
C LYS A 3 -5.98 20.85 13.87
N VAL A 4 -6.27 21.63 12.84
CA VAL A 4 -6.62 21.09 11.52
C VAL A 4 -5.36 20.51 10.88
N GLY A 5 -5.37 19.20 10.57
CA GLY A 5 -4.34 18.52 9.78
C GLY A 5 -3.46 17.49 10.50
N GLY A 6 -3.65 17.20 11.79
CA GLY A 6 -2.87 16.19 12.52
C GLY A 6 -3.58 14.83 12.62
N SER A 7 -2.87 13.72 12.38
CA SER A 7 -3.31 12.37 12.76
C SER A 7 -2.97 12.12 14.22
N LEU A 8 -3.90 11.58 15.01
CA LEU A 8 -3.60 11.09 16.36
C LEU A 8 -2.62 9.91 16.26
N SER A 9 -1.65 9.87 17.18
CA SER A 9 -0.70 8.76 17.24
C SER A 9 -1.42 7.51 17.74
N VAL A 10 -1.31 6.43 16.97
CA VAL A 10 -1.83 5.10 17.33
C VAL A 10 -0.68 4.11 17.52
N PRO A 11 -0.86 3.08 18.36
CA PRO A 11 0.15 2.05 18.55
C PRO A 11 0.45 1.30 17.25
N CYS A 12 1.70 0.86 17.10
CA CYS A 12 2.14 -0.04 16.03
C CYS A 12 1.46 -1.40 16.19
N VAL A 13 0.69 -1.82 15.19
CA VAL A 13 -0.08 -3.07 15.23
C VAL A 13 0.83 -4.28 15.23
N GLN A 14 1.95 -4.23 14.51
CA GLN A 14 2.96 -5.29 14.51
C GLN A 14 3.55 -5.52 15.90
N GLU A 15 3.73 -4.47 16.71
CA GLU A 15 4.20 -4.63 18.11
C GLU A 15 3.10 -5.18 19.01
N LEU A 16 1.85 -4.75 18.81
CA LEU A 16 0.70 -5.33 19.50
C LEU A 16 0.59 -6.84 19.23
N ALA A 17 0.72 -7.23 17.96
CA ALA A 17 0.61 -8.62 17.52
C ALA A 17 1.71 -9.56 18.06
N LYS A 18 2.84 -9.03 18.57
CA LYS A 18 3.87 -9.85 19.23
C LYS A 18 3.40 -10.42 20.57
N ASN A 19 2.41 -9.79 21.21
CA ASN A 19 1.87 -10.28 22.46
C ASN A 19 0.82 -11.36 22.22
N ALA A 20 1.20 -12.62 22.45
CA ALA A 20 0.33 -13.79 22.23
C ALA A 20 -0.94 -13.82 23.11
N THR A 21 -0.98 -13.07 24.21
CA THR A 21 -2.15 -12.99 25.10
C THR A 21 -2.98 -11.72 24.87
N LEU A 22 -2.67 -10.96 23.82
CA LEU A 22 -3.37 -9.70 23.54
C LEU A 22 -4.84 -9.96 23.22
N VAL A 23 -5.71 -9.32 24.00
CA VAL A 23 -7.10 -9.10 23.62
C VAL A 23 -7.12 -7.91 22.65
N VAL A 24 -7.64 -8.13 21.43
CA VAL A 24 -7.75 -7.09 20.40
C VAL A 24 -8.49 -5.87 20.96
N PRO A 25 -7.89 -4.67 20.96
CA PRO A 25 -8.53 -3.49 21.55
C PRO A 25 -9.85 -3.12 20.85
N PRO A 26 -10.83 -2.54 21.58
CA PRO A 26 -12.16 -2.21 21.03
C PRO A 26 -12.17 -1.32 19.78
N ARG A 27 -11.12 -0.51 19.58
CA ARG A 27 -10.98 0.34 18.38
C ARG A 27 -10.75 -0.45 17.09
N TYR A 28 -10.29 -1.70 17.17
CA TYR A 28 -10.06 -2.54 15.99
C TYR A 28 -11.22 -3.50 15.71
N ILE A 29 -12.14 -3.67 16.66
CA ILE A 29 -13.31 -4.55 16.50
C ILE A 29 -14.39 -3.82 15.69
N ARG A 30 -14.78 -4.38 14.55
CA ARG A 30 -15.95 -3.97 13.76
C ARG A 30 -17.13 -4.85 14.13
N ALA A 31 -18.08 -4.30 14.89
CA ALA A 31 -19.31 -5.00 15.29
C ALA A 31 -20.46 -4.77 14.31
N ASP A 32 -20.29 -3.78 13.43
CA ASP A 32 -21.19 -3.30 12.39
C ASP A 32 -20.98 -4.00 11.04
N GLN A 33 -19.81 -4.62 10.86
CA GLN A 33 -19.62 -5.60 9.80
C GLN A 33 -20.26 -6.88 10.31
N ASP A 34 -21.41 -7.24 9.73
CA ASP A 34 -21.84 -8.64 9.77
C ASP A 34 -20.63 -9.50 9.40
N ALA A 35 -20.57 -10.74 9.89
CA ALA A 35 -19.61 -11.73 9.39
C ALA A 35 -19.95 -12.11 7.94
N THR A 36 -20.05 -11.12 7.04
CA THR A 36 -20.24 -11.21 5.61
C THR A 36 -19.06 -11.96 5.07
N THR A 37 -19.29 -13.27 5.02
CA THR A 37 -18.71 -14.25 4.14
C THR A 37 -17.25 -13.95 3.83
N ILE A 38 -16.36 -14.56 4.62
CA ILE A 38 -15.04 -14.94 4.12
C ILE A 38 -15.32 -15.92 2.97
N ILE A 39 -15.72 -15.39 1.81
CA ILE A 39 -15.81 -16.16 0.58
C ILE A 39 -14.37 -16.58 0.32
N SER A 40 -14.13 -17.88 0.17
CA SER A 40 -12.80 -18.38 -0.19
C SER A 40 -12.24 -17.52 -1.34
N ASP A 41 -11.13 -16.84 -1.05
CA ASP A 41 -10.50 -15.81 -1.89
C ASP A 41 -10.41 -16.25 -3.37
N ASP A 42 -10.10 -17.52 -3.59
CA ASP A 42 -9.92 -18.13 -4.92
C ASP A 42 -11.14 -18.01 -5.84
N ALA A 43 -12.37 -18.09 -5.31
CA ALA A 43 -13.59 -18.08 -6.11
C ALA A 43 -13.99 -16.68 -6.62
N LEU A 44 -13.51 -15.62 -5.96
CA LEU A 44 -13.71 -14.23 -6.38
C LEU A 44 -12.55 -13.74 -7.24
N VAL A 45 -11.31 -14.10 -6.86
CA VAL A 45 -10.11 -13.74 -7.63
C VAL A 45 -10.15 -14.33 -9.04
N SER A 46 -10.66 -15.56 -9.20
CA SER A 46 -10.85 -16.19 -10.52
C SER A 46 -11.89 -15.51 -11.41
N LYS A 47 -12.74 -14.63 -10.86
CA LYS A 47 -13.74 -13.87 -11.62
C LYS A 47 -13.27 -12.48 -12.02
N LEU A 48 -12.18 -11.98 -11.42
CA LEU A 48 -11.68 -10.65 -11.75
C LEU A 48 -11.19 -10.60 -13.20
N PRO A 49 -11.55 -9.54 -13.96
CA PRO A 49 -11.02 -9.35 -15.29
C PRO A 49 -9.49 -9.31 -15.26
N VAL A 50 -8.86 -10.02 -16.19
CA VAL A 50 -7.41 -10.00 -16.40
C VAL A 50 -7.14 -9.26 -17.70
N ILE A 51 -6.40 -8.16 -17.66
CA ILE A 51 -6.02 -7.36 -18.82
C ILE A 51 -4.57 -7.64 -19.18
N ASP A 52 -4.30 -7.92 -20.45
CA ASP A 52 -2.98 -8.19 -20.98
C ASP A 52 -2.39 -6.93 -21.63
N MET A 53 -1.33 -6.38 -21.04
CA MET A 53 -0.69 -5.16 -21.53
C MET A 53 -0.02 -5.34 -22.90
N GLN A 54 0.50 -6.52 -23.23
CA GLN A 54 1.09 -6.76 -24.55
C GLN A 54 0.01 -6.81 -25.63
N SER A 55 -1.15 -7.40 -25.32
CA SER A 55 -2.29 -7.41 -26.22
C SER A 55 -2.85 -6.01 -26.45
N LEU A 56 -2.88 -5.15 -25.42
CA LEU A 56 -3.24 -3.72 -25.56
C LEU A 56 -2.29 -2.94 -26.47
N LEU A 57 -1.02 -3.36 -26.57
CA LEU A 57 0.00 -2.72 -27.39
C LEU A 57 0.18 -3.38 -28.76
N SER A 58 -0.55 -4.46 -29.04
CA SER A 58 -0.49 -5.23 -30.29
C SER A 58 -1.48 -4.69 -31.31
N GLU A 59 -1.04 -4.43 -32.54
CA GLU A 59 -1.93 -3.96 -33.61
C GLU A 59 -3.10 -4.92 -33.89
N GLU A 60 -2.90 -6.22 -33.71
CA GLU A 60 -3.92 -7.25 -34.02
C GLU A 60 -4.95 -7.42 -32.90
N LEU A 61 -4.55 -7.23 -31.65
CA LEU A 61 -5.37 -7.57 -30.47
C LEU A 61 -5.88 -6.33 -29.71
N MET A 62 -5.35 -5.15 -30.01
CA MET A 62 -5.63 -3.90 -29.28
C MET A 62 -7.12 -3.63 -29.15
N ASP A 63 -7.90 -3.72 -30.22
CA ASP A 63 -9.33 -3.40 -30.17
C ASP A 63 -10.10 -4.32 -29.20
N SER A 64 -9.79 -5.63 -29.24
CA SER A 64 -10.43 -6.60 -28.36
C SER A 64 -10.04 -6.42 -26.88
N GLU A 65 -8.76 -6.16 -26.61
CA GLU A 65 -8.27 -6.02 -25.24
C GLU A 65 -8.66 -4.65 -24.66
N LEU A 66 -8.76 -3.61 -25.49
CA LEU A 66 -9.29 -2.30 -25.12
C LEU A 66 -10.77 -2.36 -24.76
N ALA A 67 -11.59 -3.10 -25.53
CA ALA A 67 -12.99 -3.31 -25.19
C ALA A 67 -13.16 -4.05 -23.85
N LYS A 68 -12.27 -5.03 -23.57
CA LYS A 68 -12.23 -5.74 -22.30
C LYS A 68 -11.81 -4.83 -21.15
N LEU A 69 -10.82 -3.95 -21.35
CA LEU A 69 -10.42 -2.94 -20.36
C LEU A 69 -11.56 -1.97 -20.07
N ASP A 70 -12.25 -1.46 -21.10
CA ASP A 70 -13.42 -0.59 -20.95
C ASP A 70 -14.53 -1.24 -20.12
N SER A 71 -14.85 -2.51 -20.43
CA SER A 71 -15.83 -3.29 -19.66
C SER A 71 -15.38 -3.53 -18.22
N ALA A 72 -14.11 -3.87 -17.98
CA ALA A 72 -13.58 -4.05 -16.64
C ALA A 72 -13.67 -2.75 -15.81
N CYS A 73 -13.35 -1.61 -16.41
CA CYS A 73 -13.48 -0.30 -15.76
C CYS A 73 -14.94 0.06 -15.42
N LYS A 74 -15.91 -0.23 -16.30
CA LYS A 74 -17.33 0.10 -16.11
C LYS A 74 -18.04 -0.84 -15.13
N GLU A 75 -17.85 -2.14 -15.31
CA GLU A 75 -18.64 -3.16 -14.61
C GLU A 75 -17.99 -3.58 -13.28
N TRP A 76 -16.66 -3.53 -13.18
CA TRP A 76 -15.93 -3.97 -11.98
C TRP A 76 -15.25 -2.82 -11.23
N GLY A 77 -14.69 -1.84 -11.93
CA GLY A 77 -13.82 -0.82 -11.34
C GLY A 77 -12.46 -1.35 -10.87
N PHE A 78 -12.19 -2.65 -11.05
CA PHE A 78 -10.96 -3.35 -10.69
C PHE A 78 -10.64 -4.45 -11.70
N PHE A 79 -9.35 -4.70 -11.93
CA PHE A 79 -8.84 -5.77 -12.79
C PHE A 79 -7.40 -6.12 -12.42
N GLN A 80 -6.95 -7.30 -12.84
CA GLN A 80 -5.55 -7.69 -12.79
C GLN A 80 -4.89 -7.30 -14.11
N MET A 81 -3.64 -6.83 -14.07
CA MET A 81 -2.85 -6.56 -15.28
C MET A 81 -1.72 -7.59 -15.37
N VAL A 82 -1.59 -8.25 -16.51
CA VAL A 82 -0.52 -9.21 -16.81
C VAL A 82 0.32 -8.72 -17.98
N ASN A 83 1.51 -9.30 -18.16
CA ASN A 83 2.44 -8.94 -19.23
C ASN A 83 2.78 -7.43 -19.28
N HIS A 84 2.71 -6.75 -18.12
CA HIS A 84 2.88 -5.31 -17.93
C HIS A 84 4.31 -4.76 -18.13
N GLY A 85 5.27 -5.60 -18.54
CA GLY A 85 6.64 -5.19 -18.86
C GLY A 85 7.53 -4.84 -17.65
N VAL A 86 7.05 -4.95 -16.42
CA VAL A 86 7.87 -4.80 -15.20
C VAL A 86 8.51 -6.16 -14.88
N SER A 87 9.83 -6.20 -14.72
CA SER A 87 10.54 -7.46 -14.54
C SER A 87 10.18 -8.13 -13.21
N SER A 88 9.97 -9.45 -13.22
CA SER A 88 9.68 -10.22 -12.01
C SER A 88 10.80 -10.12 -10.98
N ALA A 89 12.07 -10.09 -11.42
CA ALA A 89 13.22 -9.89 -10.55
C ALA A 89 13.17 -8.54 -9.81
N PHE A 90 12.68 -7.48 -10.46
CA PHE A 90 12.49 -6.19 -9.80
C PHE A 90 11.35 -6.24 -8.78
N LEU A 91 10.21 -6.86 -9.11
CA LEU A 91 9.08 -7.01 -8.19
C LEU A 91 9.47 -7.82 -6.94
N GLU A 92 10.18 -8.94 -7.11
CA GLU A 92 10.69 -9.74 -5.99
C GLU A 92 11.66 -8.96 -5.12
N LYS A 93 12.52 -8.13 -5.74
CA LYS A 93 13.38 -7.22 -5.00
C LYS A 93 12.57 -6.21 -4.18
N VAL A 94 11.56 -5.56 -4.76
CA VAL A 94 10.70 -4.61 -4.04
C VAL A 94 10.00 -5.29 -2.85
N LYS A 95 9.41 -6.47 -3.05
CA LYS A 95 8.76 -7.25 -1.98
C LYS A 95 9.72 -7.53 -0.82
N LYS A 96 10.92 -8.02 -1.14
CA LYS A 96 11.96 -8.32 -0.15
C LYS A 96 12.33 -7.09 0.67
N GLU A 97 12.57 -5.96 0.01
CA GLU A 97 13.04 -4.73 0.65
C GLU A 97 11.96 -4.10 1.55
N VAL A 98 10.69 -4.18 1.12
CA VAL A 98 9.55 -3.80 1.96
C VAL A 98 9.46 -4.72 3.19
N GLN A 99 9.58 -6.04 3.00
CA GLN A 99 9.57 -6.99 4.11
C GLN A 99 10.72 -6.72 5.11
N GLU A 100 11.93 -6.48 4.60
CA GLU A 100 13.09 -6.14 5.42
C GLU A 100 12.87 -4.85 6.20
N PHE A 101 12.28 -3.82 5.58
CA PHE A 101 11.91 -2.57 6.25
C PHE A 101 10.95 -2.82 7.44
N PHE A 102 9.88 -3.58 7.25
CA PHE A 102 8.93 -3.86 8.34
C PHE A 102 9.50 -4.78 9.43
N ASN A 103 10.53 -5.57 9.11
CA ASN A 103 11.28 -6.38 10.06
C ASN A 103 12.30 -5.59 10.88
N LEU A 104 12.60 -4.33 10.53
CA LEU A 104 13.46 -3.48 11.34
C LEU A 104 12.89 -3.29 12.76
N SER A 105 13.78 -2.96 13.70
CA SER A 105 13.38 -2.61 15.06
C SER A 105 12.49 -1.36 15.06
N MET A 106 11.68 -1.18 16.11
CA MET A 106 10.88 0.03 16.26
C MET A 106 11.74 1.29 16.37
N GLU A 107 12.95 1.19 16.90
CA GLU A 107 13.89 2.32 16.96
C GLU A 107 14.29 2.79 15.56
N GLU A 108 14.58 1.85 14.67
CA GLU A 108 14.89 2.16 13.27
C GLU A 108 13.66 2.68 12.51
N LYS A 109 12.49 2.04 12.68
CA LYS A 109 11.25 2.47 12.01
C LYS A 109 10.79 3.87 12.46
N LYS A 110 11.02 4.24 13.73
CA LYS A 110 10.71 5.58 14.26
C LYS A 110 11.48 6.70 13.57
N LYS A 111 12.60 6.41 12.91
CA LYS A 111 13.34 7.41 12.10
C LYS A 111 12.56 7.91 10.88
N TYR A 112 11.48 7.21 10.53
CA TYR A 112 10.58 7.52 9.42
C TYR A 112 9.18 7.91 9.88
N TRP A 113 8.96 8.15 11.17
CA TRP A 113 7.62 8.41 11.69
C TRP A 113 7.00 9.66 11.05
N GLN A 114 5.69 9.61 10.79
CA GLN A 114 4.94 10.76 10.27
C GLN A 114 5.10 11.98 11.20
N CYS A 115 5.43 13.12 10.61
CA CYS A 115 5.52 14.38 11.34
C CYS A 115 4.12 14.97 11.56
N PRO A 116 3.88 15.73 12.63
CA PRO A 116 2.60 16.40 12.82
C PRO A 116 2.25 17.32 11.65
N GLY A 117 1.10 17.12 11.02
CA GLY A 117 0.69 17.87 9.82
C GLY A 117 1.15 17.24 8.49
N ASP A 118 1.82 16.10 8.53
CA ASP A 118 2.26 15.33 7.37
C ASP A 118 1.64 13.92 7.39
N VAL A 119 1.38 13.37 6.21
CA VAL A 119 0.86 12.01 6.03
C VAL A 119 1.93 11.04 5.51
N GLU A 120 3.08 11.55 5.05
CA GLU A 120 4.18 10.73 4.57
C GLU A 120 5.06 10.21 5.72
N GLY A 121 5.49 8.96 5.60
CA GLY A 121 6.27 8.23 6.59
C GLY A 121 5.53 7.02 7.16
N PHE A 122 6.15 6.40 8.17
CA PHE A 122 5.62 5.29 8.92
C PHE A 122 4.58 5.76 9.96
N GLY A 123 3.41 5.13 9.95
CA GLY A 123 2.30 5.43 10.85
C GLY A 123 0.95 5.29 10.17
N GLN A 124 -0.13 5.23 10.96
CA GLN A 124 -1.48 5.35 10.40
C GLN A 124 -1.83 6.83 10.22
N SER A 125 -2.22 7.19 8.99
CA SER A 125 -2.67 8.53 8.65
C SER A 125 -4.19 8.67 8.84
N ASN A 126 -4.67 9.91 8.95
CA ASN A 126 -6.10 10.24 9.05
C ASN A 126 -6.83 9.65 10.27
N VAL A 127 -6.13 9.51 11.41
CA VAL A 127 -6.76 9.22 12.69
C VAL A 127 -7.26 10.53 13.29
N VAL A 128 -8.56 10.80 13.16
CA VAL A 128 -9.19 12.08 13.48
C VAL A 128 -9.87 12.11 14.86
N SER A 129 -10.15 10.96 15.47
CA SER A 129 -10.74 10.88 16.82
C SER A 129 -10.29 9.64 17.60
N GLU A 130 -10.50 9.66 18.92
CA GLU A 130 -10.18 8.53 19.82
C GLU A 130 -11.20 7.39 19.73
N GLU A 131 -12.42 7.71 19.27
CA GLU A 131 -13.52 6.76 19.06
C GLU A 131 -13.44 6.10 17.67
N GLN A 132 -12.61 6.65 16.77
CA GLN A 132 -12.44 6.14 15.42
C GLN A 132 -11.98 4.68 15.45
N LYS A 133 -12.67 3.89 14.64
CA LYS A 133 -12.34 2.51 14.34
C LYS A 133 -11.10 2.46 13.45
N LEU A 134 -10.13 1.64 13.86
CA LEU A 134 -8.80 1.55 13.25
C LEU A 134 -8.63 0.23 12.49
N ASP A 135 -7.76 0.24 11.50
CA ASP A 135 -7.41 -0.97 10.75
C ASP A 135 -6.30 -1.73 11.47
N TRP A 136 -6.34 -3.06 11.36
CA TRP A 136 -5.30 -3.93 11.90
C TRP A 136 -4.10 -3.99 10.95
N SER A 137 -3.46 -2.83 10.74
CA SER A 137 -2.34 -2.67 9.80
C SER A 137 -1.37 -1.58 10.27
N ASP A 138 -0.12 -1.69 9.82
CA ASP A 138 0.85 -0.60 9.86
C ASP A 138 1.12 -0.14 8.43
N THR A 139 1.28 1.17 8.22
CA THR A 139 1.43 1.75 6.88
C THR A 139 2.68 2.60 6.79
N PHE A 140 3.29 2.61 5.60
CA PHE A 140 4.28 3.58 5.19
C PHE A 140 3.79 4.27 3.92
N ILE A 141 3.61 5.59 3.95
CA ILE A 141 3.14 6.38 2.81
C ILE A 141 4.26 7.28 2.32
N MET A 142 4.45 7.40 1.01
CA MET A 142 5.37 8.38 0.44
C MET A 142 4.93 8.81 -0.95
N ILE A 143 5.21 10.07 -1.28
CA ILE A 143 5.07 10.61 -2.62
C ILE A 143 6.35 10.28 -3.40
N SER A 144 6.20 9.48 -4.46
CA SER A 144 7.31 9.09 -5.34
C SER A 144 7.51 10.03 -6.52
N LEU A 145 6.46 10.74 -6.97
CA LEU A 145 6.50 11.65 -8.10
C LEU A 145 5.57 12.86 -7.89
N PRO A 146 5.89 14.03 -8.49
CA PRO A 146 7.17 14.34 -9.14
C PRO A 146 8.33 14.43 -8.13
N GLU A 147 9.58 14.37 -8.61
CA GLU A 147 10.76 14.23 -7.73
C GLU A 147 10.94 15.39 -6.74
N ASN A 148 10.49 16.60 -7.11
CA ASN A 148 10.57 17.78 -6.25
C ASN A 148 9.62 17.73 -5.04
N LEU A 149 8.64 16.82 -5.02
CA LEU A 149 7.78 16.59 -3.85
C LEU A 149 8.33 15.52 -2.90
N ARG A 150 9.36 14.78 -3.29
CA ARG A 150 9.95 13.73 -2.45
C ARG A 150 10.54 14.34 -1.19
N LYS A 151 10.12 13.83 -0.03
CA LYS A 151 10.62 14.30 1.27
C LYS A 151 12.11 13.93 1.45
N PRO A 152 13.03 14.91 1.58
CA PRO A 152 14.46 14.64 1.67
C PRO A 152 14.88 13.85 2.91
N HIS A 153 14.02 13.77 3.94
CA HIS A 153 14.33 13.03 5.17
C HIS A 153 13.90 11.55 5.11
N LEU A 154 13.04 11.16 4.16
CA LEU A 154 12.57 9.78 3.97
C LEU A 154 13.45 9.04 2.96
N PHE A 155 13.62 9.58 1.75
CA PHE A 155 14.25 8.89 0.63
C PHE A 155 15.71 8.44 0.85
N PRO A 156 16.62 9.27 1.42
CA PRO A 156 18.01 8.87 1.60
C PRO A 156 18.22 7.72 2.58
N LYS A 157 17.23 7.44 3.42
CA LYS A 157 17.30 6.39 4.44
C LYS A 157 16.68 5.07 3.95
N LEU A 158 15.86 5.10 2.89
CA LEU A 158 15.21 3.91 2.36
C LEU A 158 16.22 2.96 1.69
N PRO A 159 16.08 1.64 1.90
CA PRO A 159 16.94 0.66 1.25
C PRO A 159 16.63 0.57 -0.26
N LEU A 160 17.62 0.17 -1.06
CA LEU A 160 17.49 0.14 -2.53
C LEU A 160 16.69 -1.09 -2.98
N PRO A 161 15.57 -0.94 -3.71
CA PRO A 161 15.40 0.05 -4.79
C PRO A 161 14.46 1.21 -4.44
N LEU A 162 13.93 1.25 -3.21
CA LEU A 162 12.92 2.22 -2.78
C LEU A 162 13.44 3.67 -2.80
N SER A 163 14.76 3.84 -2.73
CA SER A 163 15.45 5.13 -2.81
C SER A 163 15.93 5.55 -4.21
N ARG A 164 15.71 4.75 -5.27
CA ARG A 164 16.21 5.07 -6.63
C ARG A 164 15.63 6.39 -7.17
N ARG A 165 16.47 7.17 -7.85
CA ARG A 165 16.03 8.33 -8.64
C ARG A 165 15.58 7.84 -10.00
N SER A 166 14.61 8.53 -10.58
CA SER A 166 14.07 8.17 -11.91
C SER A 166 15.15 8.29 -13.00
N ALA A 167 16.18 9.10 -12.75
CA ALA A 167 17.34 9.30 -13.60
C ALA A 167 18.36 8.13 -13.62
N ASP A 168 18.27 7.16 -12.69
CA ASP A 168 19.20 6.02 -12.65
C ASP A 168 18.82 4.89 -13.64
N LYS A 169 17.87 5.14 -14.55
CA LYS A 169 17.38 4.16 -15.53
C LYS A 169 18.17 4.17 -16.86
N GLU A 170 19.14 5.06 -17.02
CA GLU A 170 19.94 5.20 -18.26
C GLU A 170 21.45 4.92 -18.10
N ARG A 171 21.87 4.08 -17.14
CA ARG A 171 23.24 3.54 -17.11
C ARG A 171 23.27 2.04 -16.90
#